data_AF-A0A562KKV6-F1
#
_entry.id   AF-A0A562KKV6-F1
#
_cell.length_a   1.000
_cell.length_b   1.000
_cell.length_c   1.000
_cell.angle_alpha   90.00
_cell.angle_beta   90.00
_cell.angle_gamma   90.00
#
_symmetry.space_group_name_H-M   'P 1'
#
loop_
_entity.id
_entity.type
_entity.pdbx_description
1 polymer ?
#
loop_
_entity_poly.entity_id
_entity_poly.type
_entity_poly.pdbx_seq_one_letter_code
_entity_poly.pdbx_strand_id
1 'polypeptide(L)' 'MEDLNHLLKREQEEMLRAQASRCSATRHAHQGLAQGYARRIRDHHHPYRTERTDGTMAFNPYPFGAEGGRA' A
#
# COMPACT_ATOMS: atom_id res chain seq x y z
N MET A 1 -17.57 -0.56 -2.04
CA MET A 1 -16.32 0.01 -1.49
C MET A 1 -15.46 -1.16 -1.07
N GLU A 2 -14.25 -1.32 -1.61
CA GLU A 2 -13.37 -2.41 -1.17
C GLU A 2 -12.75 -2.07 0.18
N ASP A 3 -12.55 -3.08 1.02
CA ASP A 3 -11.92 -2.91 2.34
C ASP A 3 -10.42 -2.57 2.20
N LEU A 4 -9.95 -1.60 2.98
CA LEU A 4 -8.56 -1.17 2.90
C LEU A 4 -7.59 -2.25 3.37
N ASN A 5 -7.94 -3.06 4.37
CA ASN A 5 -7.07 -4.14 4.83
C ASN A 5 -6.93 -5.21 3.73
N HIS A 6 -8.00 -5.47 2.98
CA HIS A 6 -7.93 -6.29 1.79
C HIS A 6 -6.93 -5.71 0.77
N LEU A 7 -7.05 -4.42 0.42
CA LEU A 7 -6.14 -3.77 -0.52
C LEU A 7 -4.67 -3.86 -0.07
N LEU A 8 -4.39 -3.55 1.19
CA LEU A 8 -3.04 -3.61 1.78
C LEU A 8 -2.48 -5.04 1.77
N LYS A 9 -3.29 -6.02 2.18
CA LYS A 9 -2.89 -7.43 2.17
C LYS A 9 -2.54 -7.89 0.76
N ARG A 10 -3.36 -7.53 -0.23
CA ARG A 10 -3.13 -7.89 -1.63
C ARG A 10 -1.89 -7.20 -2.20
N GLU A 11 -1.68 -5.91 -1.92
CA GLU A 11 -0.44 -5.21 -2.30
C GLU A 11 0.80 -5.96 -1.79
N GLN A 12 0.83 -6.32 -0.50
CA GLN A 12 1.95 -7.03 0.12
C GLN A 12 2.15 -8.43 -0.47
N GLU A 13 1.08 -9.21 -0.65
CA GLU A 13 1.16 -10.55 -1.26
C GLU A 13 1.78 -10.49 -2.66
N GLU A 14 1.35 -9.54 -3.49
CA GLU A 14 1.86 -9.41 -4.86
C GLU A 14 3.32 -8.92 -4.88
N MET A 15 3.72 -8.03 -3.95
CA MET A 15 5.14 -7.65 -3.79
C MET A 15 6.02 -8.85 -3.44
N LEU A 16 5.58 -9.69 -2.48
CA LEU A 16 6.32 -10.89 -2.09
C LEU A 16 6.38 -11.92 -3.23
N ARG A 17 5.29 -12.09 -3.98
CA ARG A 17 5.25 -12.96 -5.17
C ARG A 17 6.19 -12.46 -6.28
N ALA A 18 6.25 -11.15 -6.50
CA ALA A 18 7.20 -10.55 -7.44
C ALA A 18 8.65 -10.84 -7.04
N GLN A 19 8.99 -10.65 -5.76
CA GLN A 19 10.33 -10.92 -5.22
C GLN A 19 10.70 -12.41 -5.31
N ALA A 20 9.77 -13.31 -5.03
CA ALA A 20 9.98 -14.75 -5.11
C ALA A 20 10.03 -15.29 -6.56
N SER A 21 9.58 -14.51 -7.55
CA SER A 21 9.46 -14.98 -8.92
C SER A 21 10.81 -15.06 -9.64
N ARG A 22 11.12 -16.26 -10.16
CA ARG A 22 12.32 -16.54 -10.97
C ARG A 22 12.14 -16.14 -12.44
N CYS A 23 10.90 -16.02 -12.92
CA CYS A 23 10.60 -15.66 -14.30
C CYS A 23 10.36 -14.14 -14.41
N SER A 24 10.99 -13.49 -15.39
CA SER A 24 10.83 -12.03 -15.60
C SER A 24 9.40 -11.64 -15.92
N ALA A 25 8.70 -12.40 -16.77
CA ALA A 25 7.32 -12.13 -17.14
C ALA A 25 6.37 -12.21 -15.93
N THR A 26 6.52 -13.25 -15.11
CA THR A 26 5.71 -13.42 -13.89
C THR A 26 6.04 -12.37 -12.84
N ARG A 27 7.31 -11.99 -12.69
CA ARG A 27 7.73 -10.86 -11.83
C ARG A 27 7.05 -9.56 -12.25
N HIS A 28 7.07 -9.23 -13.54
CA HIS A 28 6.42 -8.03 -14.07
C HIS A 28 4.91 -8.05 -13.85
N ALA A 29 4.26 -9.20 -14.03
CA ALA A 29 2.82 -9.33 -13.75
C ALA A 29 2.49 -9.02 -12.29
N HIS A 30 3.21 -9.62 -11.34
CA HIS A 30 3.01 -9.35 -9.91
C HIS A 30 3.34 -7.90 -9.52
N GLN A 31 4.38 -7.29 -10.12
CA GLN A 31 4.67 -5.88 -9.94
C GLN A 31 3.53 -4.98 -10.43
N GLY A 32 2.94 -5.28 -11.59
CA GLY A 32 1.81 -4.55 -12.12
C GLY A 32 0.57 -4.66 -11.22
N LEU A 33 0.29 -5.85 -10.68
CA LEU A 33 -0.79 -6.04 -9.71
C LEU A 33 -0.55 -5.25 -8.42
N ALA A 34 0.66 -5.29 -7.86
CA ALA A 34 1.02 -4.52 -6.68
C ALA A 34 0.85 -3.01 -6.90
N GLN A 35 1.30 -2.49 -8.06
CA GLN A 35 1.10 -1.08 -8.43
C GLN A 35 -0.38 -0.72 -8.56
N GLY A 36 -1.21 -1.63 -9.10
CA GLY A 36 -2.65 -1.48 -9.15
C GLY A 36 -3.27 -1.32 -7.76
N TYR A 37 -2.92 -2.19 -6.82
CA TYR A 37 -3.39 -2.07 -5.44
C TYR A 37 -2.88 -0.78 -4.77
N ALA A 38 -1.60 -0.42 -4.96
CA ALA A 38 -1.03 0.82 -4.43
C ALA A 38 -1.77 2.08 -4.92
N ARG A 39 -2.20 2.11 -6.19
CA ARG A 39 -3.05 3.19 -6.71
C ARG A 39 -4.39 3.25 -5.98
N ARG A 40 -5.06 2.11 -5.82
CA ARG A 40 -6.37 2.03 -5.14
C ARG A 40 -6.29 2.41 -3.67
N ILE A 41 -5.18 2.10 -3.00
CA ILE A 41 -4.90 2.52 -1.62
C ILE A 41 -4.75 4.05 -1.54
N ARG A 42 -4.04 4.67 -2.51
CA ARG A 42 -3.94 6.14 -2.58
C ARG A 42 -5.28 6.81 -2.82
N ASP A 43 -6.11 6.22 -3.67
CA ASP A 43 -7.45 6.72 -4.00
C ASP A 43 -8.49 6.34 -2.92
N HIS A 44 -8.09 5.64 -1.85
CA HIS A 44 -8.99 5.16 -0.82
C HIS A 44 -9.40 6.29 0.14
N HIS A 45 -10.67 6.33 0.52
CA HIS A 45 -11.24 7.36 1.41
C HIS A 45 -10.61 7.38 2.82
N HIS A 46 -10.02 6.27 3.28
CA HIS A 46 -9.34 6.19 4.58
C HIS A 46 -7.83 6.46 4.41
N PRO A 47 -7.30 7.57 4.96
CA PRO A 47 -5.97 8.07 4.62
C PRO A 47 -4.87 7.47 5.50
N TYR A 48 -4.72 6.13 5.56
CA TYR A 48 -3.56 5.49 6.24
C TYR A 48 -2.23 5.66 5.48
N ARG A 49 -2.17 6.55 4.49
CA ARG A 49 -0.93 7.06 3.91
C ARG A 49 -0.99 8.57 3.89
N THR A 50 0.05 9.21 4.40
CA THR A 50 0.19 10.66 4.40
C THR A 50 1.30 11.05 3.45
N GLU A 51 1.05 12.07 2.63
CA GLU A 51 2.05 12.62 1.73
C GLU A 51 3.15 13.30 2.55
N ARG A 52 4.39 12.88 2.33
CA ARG A 52 5.57 13.50 2.91
C ARG A 52 6.04 14.65 2.03
N THR A 53 6.86 15.53 2.61
CA THR A 53 7.46 16.68 1.91
C THR A 53 8.32 16.31 0.70
N ASP A 54 8.74 15.05 0.59
CA ASP A 54 9.50 14.50 -0.55
C ASP A 54 8.60 13.88 -1.64
N GLY A 55 7.27 14.03 -1.51
CA GLY A 55 6.28 13.44 -2.42
C GLY A 55 6.06 11.93 -2.23
N THR A 56 6.69 11.32 -1.23
CA THR A 56 6.47 9.90 -0.91
C THR A 56 5.22 9.71 -0.06
N MET A 57 4.49 8.62 -0.32
CA MET A 57 3.27 8.26 0.42
C MET A 57 3.59 7.16 1.44
N ALA A 58 3.94 7.56 2.65
CA ALA A 58 4.30 6.63 3.72
C ALA A 58 3.08 6.18 4.52
N PHE A 59 3.12 4.94 5.02
CA PHE A 59 2.10 4.40 5.91
C PHE A 59 2.00 5.25 7.18
N ASN A 60 0.77 5.66 7.52
CA ASN A 60 0.42 6.39 8.73
C ASN A 60 -0.61 5.54 9.52
N PRO A 61 -0.22 4.91 10.64
CA PRO A 61 -1.13 4.16 11.48
C PRO A 61 -2.17 5.03 12.20
N TYR A 62 -1.97 6.36 12.24
CA TYR A 62 -2.83 7.34 12.90
C TYR A 62 -3.32 8.41 11.92
N PRO A 63 -4.13 8.03 10.91
CA PRO A 63 -4.55 8.91 9.83
C PRO A 63 -5.41 10.11 10.27
N PHE A 64 -6.00 10.03 11.47
CA PHE A 64 -6.86 11.05 12.07
C PHE A 64 -6.23 11.69 13.32
N GLY A 65 -4.91 11.57 13.50
CA GLY A 65 -4.18 12.34 14.52
C GLY A 65 -4.12 11.74 15.93
N ALA A 66 -4.34 10.43 16.10
CA ALA A 66 -4.11 9.75 17.38
C ALA A 66 -2.64 9.32 17.55
N GLU A 67 -1.68 10.21 17.31
CA GLU A 67 -0.36 10.00 17.91
C GLU A 67 -0.54 10.05 19.43
N GLY A 68 0.05 9.08 20.14
CA GLY A 68 -0.19 8.85 21.56
C GLY A 68 -0.40 10.13 22.35
N GLY A 69 -1.61 10.28 22.89
CA GLY A 69 -1.94 11.34 23.81
C GLY A 69 -0.94 11.31 24.96
N ARG A 70 -0.01 12.27 24.96
CA ARG A 70 0.62 12.73 26.18
C ARG A 70 -0.45 13.47 26.96
N ALA A 71 -1.13 12.75 27.84
CA ALA A 71 -1.68 13.32 29.07
C ALA A 71 -0.52 13.57 30.05
#